data_AF-Q2GR55-F1
#
_entry.id   AF-Q2GR55-F1
#
_cell.length_a   1.000
_cell.length_b   1.000
_cell.length_c   1.000
_cell.angle_alpha   90.00
_cell.angle_beta   90.00
_cell.angle_gamma   90.00
#
_symmetry.space_group_name_H-M   'P 1'
#
loop_
_entity.id
_entity.type
_entity.pdbx_description
1 polymer ?
#
loop_
_entity_poly.entity_id
_entity_poly.type
_entity_poly.pdbx_seq_one_letter_code
_entity_poly.pdbx_strand_id
1 'polypeptide(L)'
;MANQPVDEEAGIGPALSYQIQRTNSRPSNRKGTPPPRDELNIPIQRRPARAAGSARSSIQDPPNDDELDVDRPEKWIWTHYGQHLVTKVKPWPFMSSKQGEESFEVNLAEVQRMYLVQLRIRLARHIGQWEKTGELHRLIPGSTDAVQGLQDYDDMDKRNQQSSSDPFRMTGGKKLDRIILEAAIGEATQRQFRGRHARDVRKWDSHMSAVVPSRTENRYRNLLSRLLVSAVGAGFLIGPMSLMILETGLYVALISTTVFVTIFGALVACFLDEHIHVLSTTAAYAAVLVVFVGLTSEANRAQE
;
A
#
# COMPACT_ATOMS: atom_id res chain seq x y z
N MET A 1 68.93 -0.27 5.89
CA MET A 1 67.64 0.44 5.76
C MET A 1 66.68 -0.48 5.02
N ALA A 2 65.80 -1.15 5.76
CA ALA A 2 64.89 -2.17 5.23
C ALA A 2 63.49 -1.55 5.10
N ASN A 3 62.91 -1.64 3.90
CA ASN A 3 61.55 -1.20 3.61
C ASN A 3 60.55 -2.24 4.12
N GLN A 4 59.66 -1.81 5.02
CA GLN A 4 58.47 -2.57 5.40
C GLN A 4 57.35 -2.37 4.35
N PRO A 5 56.58 -3.42 4.00
CA PRO A 5 55.38 -3.27 3.21
C PRO A 5 54.24 -2.71 4.07
N VAL A 6 53.48 -1.78 3.49
CA VAL A 6 52.27 -1.20 4.07
C VAL A 6 51.10 -2.09 3.69
N ASP A 7 50.52 -2.76 4.67
CA ASP A 7 49.27 -3.51 4.51
C ASP A 7 48.10 -2.53 4.42
N GLU A 8 47.59 -2.35 3.21
CA GLU A 8 46.41 -1.54 2.90
C GLU A 8 45.16 -2.42 3.07
N GLU A 9 44.73 -2.60 4.32
CA GLU A 9 43.40 -3.15 4.63
C GLU A 9 42.33 -2.15 4.18
N ALA A 10 41.71 -2.43 3.04
CA ALA A 10 40.50 -1.78 2.58
C ALA A 10 39.35 -2.09 3.57
N GLY A 11 39.20 -1.22 4.57
CA GLY A 11 38.08 -1.21 5.50
C GLY A 11 36.76 -1.08 4.75
N ILE A 12 36.07 -2.21 4.58
CA ILE A 12 34.65 -2.26 4.24
C ILE A 12 33.92 -1.57 5.40
N GLY A 13 33.44 -0.37 5.15
CA GLY A 13 32.71 0.44 6.13
C GLY A 13 31.52 -0.31 6.72
N PRO A 14 31.11 0.02 7.96
CA PRO A 14 30.05 -0.68 8.65
C PRO A 14 28.76 -0.60 7.84
N ALA A 15 28.27 -1.77 7.42
CA ALA A 15 26.91 -1.90 6.93
C ALA A 15 25.98 -1.21 7.92
N LEU A 16 25.20 -0.24 7.42
CA LEU A 16 24.14 0.45 8.14
C LEU A 16 23.08 -0.57 8.58
N SER A 17 23.37 -1.33 9.63
CA SER A 17 22.40 -2.05 10.42
C SER A 17 21.65 -1.00 11.23
N TYR A 18 20.71 -0.33 10.57
CA TYR A 18 19.72 0.49 11.24
C TYR A 18 18.79 -0.48 12.00
N GLN A 19 19.26 -1.01 13.12
CA GLN A 19 18.39 -1.61 14.12
C GLN A 19 17.51 -0.48 14.65
N ILE A 20 16.35 -0.32 14.03
CA ILE A 20 15.23 0.38 14.64
C ILE A 20 14.92 -0.40 15.91
N GLN A 21 15.48 0.05 17.05
CA GLN A 21 15.05 -0.37 18.37
C GLN A 21 13.57 0.01 18.50
N ARG A 22 12.69 -0.89 18.08
CA ARG A 22 11.28 -0.85 18.46
C ARG A 22 11.28 -1.08 19.96
N THR A 23 11.19 0.02 20.71
CA THR A 23 10.90 -0.04 22.14
C THR A 23 9.60 -0.83 22.28
N ASN A 24 9.72 -2.08 22.72
CA ASN A 24 8.60 -2.92 23.09
C ASN A 24 7.98 -2.35 24.38
N SER A 25 7.23 -1.26 24.23
CA SER A 25 6.35 -0.73 25.26
C SER A 25 5.19 -1.70 25.41
N ARG A 26 5.44 -2.77 26.17
CA ARG A 26 4.47 -3.80 26.54
C ARG A 26 3.40 -3.15 27.42
N PRO A 27 2.12 -3.05 27.00
CA PRO A 27 1.07 -2.65 27.91
C PRO A 27 0.90 -3.72 29.00
N SER A 28 0.78 -3.25 30.24
CA SER A 28 0.64 -4.07 31.44
C SER A 28 -0.59 -4.98 31.39
N ASN A 29 -0.32 -6.27 31.40
CA ASN A 29 -0.99 -7.32 32.18
C ASN A 29 -2.47 -7.09 32.56
N ARG A 30 -3.39 -7.28 31.60
CA ARG A 30 -4.77 -7.70 31.90
C ARG A 30 -4.81 -9.23 31.87
N LYS A 31 -5.00 -9.84 33.04
CA LYS A 31 -5.35 -11.27 33.19
C LYS A 31 -6.72 -11.51 32.54
N GLY A 32 -6.72 -11.80 31.25
CA GLY A 32 -7.86 -12.38 30.55
C GLY A 32 -7.54 -13.83 30.25
N THR A 33 -8.42 -14.73 30.68
CA THR A 33 -8.43 -16.14 30.30
C THR A 33 -8.39 -16.26 28.76
N PRO A 34 -7.55 -17.12 28.18
CA PRO A 34 -7.51 -17.29 26.74
C PRO A 34 -8.86 -17.83 26.24
N PRO A 35 -9.42 -17.26 25.16
CA PRO A 35 -10.60 -17.84 24.52
C PRO A 35 -10.24 -19.22 23.94
N PRO A 36 -11.22 -20.15 23.87
CA PRO A 36 -11.03 -21.46 23.27
C PRO A 36 -10.53 -21.32 21.82
N ARG A 37 -9.51 -22.12 21.48
CA ARG A 37 -8.98 -22.24 20.12
C ARG A 37 -9.98 -23.03 19.29
N ASP A 38 -10.94 -22.33 18.70
CA ASP A 38 -11.64 -22.85 17.53
C ASP A 38 -10.67 -22.82 16.35
N GLU A 39 -10.53 -23.96 15.69
CA GLU A 39 -9.70 -24.17 14.52
C GLU A 39 -10.03 -23.13 13.44
N LEU A 40 -9.13 -22.15 13.28
CA LEU A 40 -9.21 -21.16 12.22
C LEU A 40 -8.89 -21.86 10.89
N ASN A 41 -9.92 -22.45 10.29
CA ASN A 41 -9.90 -22.90 8.92
C ASN A 41 -9.92 -21.65 8.03
N ILE A 42 -8.76 -21.03 7.83
CA ILE A 42 -8.60 -19.84 6.98
C ILE A 42 -8.74 -20.34 5.53
N PRO A 43 -9.84 -20.05 4.82
CA PRO A 43 -9.89 -20.34 3.39
C PRO A 43 -8.82 -19.49 2.71
N ILE A 44 -7.91 -20.15 2.00
CA ILE A 44 -6.96 -19.50 1.10
C ILE A 44 -7.80 -18.75 0.06
N GLN A 45 -8.03 -17.46 0.29
CA GLN A 45 -8.75 -16.57 -0.61
C GLN A 45 -7.94 -16.50 -1.92
N ARG A 46 -8.38 -17.25 -2.93
CA ARG A 46 -7.83 -17.14 -4.28
C ARG A 46 -8.13 -15.71 -4.76
N ARG A 47 -7.07 -14.94 -5.01
CA ARG A 47 -7.16 -13.60 -5.62
C ARG A 47 -8.09 -13.68 -6.84
N PRO A 48 -9.12 -12.83 -6.95
CA PRO A 48 -9.87 -12.72 -8.19
C PRO A 48 -8.90 -12.28 -9.30
N ALA A 49 -9.00 -12.93 -10.46
CA ALA A 49 -8.25 -12.58 -11.65
C ALA A 49 -8.54 -11.11 -11.98
N ARG A 50 -7.57 -10.23 -11.70
CA ARG A 50 -7.68 -8.80 -11.96
C ARG A 50 -7.77 -8.60 -13.46
N ALA A 51 -8.89 -8.05 -13.92
CA ALA A 51 -9.06 -7.61 -15.31
C ALA A 51 -7.90 -6.65 -15.64
N ALA A 52 -7.06 -7.07 -16.57
CA ALA A 52 -5.87 -6.36 -16.99
C ALA A 52 -6.27 -5.06 -17.71
N GLY A 53 -6.44 -3.98 -16.96
CA GLY A 53 -6.36 -2.64 -17.48
C GLY A 53 -4.94 -2.42 -18.00
N SER A 54 -4.79 -2.52 -19.32
CA SER A 54 -3.56 -2.40 -20.10
C SER A 54 -2.92 -1.01 -19.92
N ALA A 55 -2.30 -0.77 -18.77
CA ALA A 55 -1.10 0.05 -18.74
C ALA A 55 -0.02 -0.79 -19.42
N ARG A 56 0.18 -0.54 -20.72
CA ARG A 56 1.24 -1.09 -21.55
C ARG A 56 2.56 -0.57 -20.99
N SER A 57 2.98 -1.12 -19.85
CA SER A 57 4.37 -1.14 -19.44
C SER A 57 5.11 -1.66 -20.65
N SER A 58 5.99 -0.86 -21.25
CA SER A 58 6.95 -1.37 -22.21
C SER A 58 7.61 -2.56 -21.55
N ILE A 59 7.19 -3.76 -21.94
CA ILE A 59 7.92 -4.99 -21.67
C ILE A 59 9.17 -4.78 -22.53
N GLN A 60 10.21 -4.24 -21.90
CA GLN A 60 11.54 -4.31 -22.45
C GLN A 60 11.79 -5.79 -22.70
N ASP A 61 12.30 -6.11 -23.90
CA ASP A 61 12.79 -7.45 -24.22
C ASP A 61 13.60 -7.97 -23.03
N PRO A 62 13.48 -9.27 -22.69
CA PRO A 62 14.19 -9.83 -21.55
C PRO A 62 15.65 -9.38 -21.67
N PRO A 63 16.18 -8.73 -20.62
CA PRO A 63 17.53 -8.19 -20.66
C PRO A 63 18.47 -9.31 -21.11
N ASN A 64 19.39 -8.95 -22.01
CA ASN A 64 20.44 -9.84 -22.50
C ASN A 64 20.93 -10.73 -21.35
N ASP A 65 21.01 -12.05 -21.55
CA ASP A 65 21.28 -13.05 -20.51
C ASP A 65 22.70 -12.93 -19.93
N ASP A 66 23.03 -11.76 -19.36
CA ASP A 66 24.17 -11.56 -18.50
C ASP A 66 23.98 -12.56 -17.36
N GLU A 67 24.78 -13.62 -17.42
CA GLU A 67 24.73 -14.77 -16.53
C GLU A 67 24.64 -14.28 -15.08
N LEU A 68 23.52 -14.61 -14.42
CA LEU A 68 23.29 -14.24 -13.03
C LEU A 68 24.34 -14.95 -12.17
N ASP A 69 25.40 -14.21 -11.82
CA ASP A 69 26.37 -14.65 -10.83
C ASP A 69 25.69 -14.71 -9.47
N VAL A 70 25.30 -15.92 -9.08
CA VAL A 70 24.63 -16.20 -7.81
C VAL A 70 25.51 -15.79 -6.64
N ASP A 71 26.85 -15.81 -6.77
CA ASP A 71 27.77 -15.45 -5.70
C ASP A 71 27.92 -13.93 -5.55
N ARG A 72 27.79 -13.18 -6.65
CA ARG A 72 27.85 -11.70 -6.67
C ARG A 72 26.63 -11.06 -7.34
N PRO A 73 25.42 -11.22 -6.77
CA PRO A 73 24.19 -10.76 -7.40
C PRO A 73 24.08 -9.23 -7.47
N GLU A 74 24.88 -8.50 -6.70
CA GLU A 74 24.82 -7.04 -6.60
C GLU A 74 25.04 -6.35 -7.95
N LYS A 75 26.01 -6.83 -8.75
CA LYS A 75 26.29 -6.27 -10.08
C LYS A 75 25.09 -6.44 -11.01
N TRP A 76 24.49 -7.63 -10.99
CA TRP A 76 23.31 -7.94 -11.80
C TRP A 76 22.11 -7.09 -11.37
N ILE A 77 21.83 -7.04 -10.06
CA ILE A 77 20.73 -6.24 -9.48
C ILE A 77 20.92 -4.76 -9.81
N TRP A 78 22.14 -4.22 -9.67
CA TRP A 78 22.42 -2.82 -9.98
C TRP A 78 22.23 -2.51 -11.47
N THR A 79 22.63 -3.42 -12.35
CA THR A 79 22.50 -3.25 -13.80
C THR A 79 21.02 -3.16 -14.22
N HIS A 80 20.17 -3.98 -13.61
CA HIS A 80 18.75 -4.08 -13.94
C HIS A 80 17.88 -3.02 -13.25
N TYR A 81 18.10 -2.77 -11.97
CA TYR A 81 17.24 -1.90 -11.17
C TYR A 81 17.86 -0.52 -10.91
N GLY A 82 19.20 -0.41 -10.94
CA GLY A 82 19.90 0.84 -10.63
C GLY A 82 19.58 1.98 -11.59
N GLN A 83 19.19 1.67 -12.83
CA GLN A 83 18.76 2.68 -13.80
C GLN A 83 17.43 3.36 -13.42
N HIS A 84 16.56 2.65 -12.69
CA HIS A 84 15.26 3.14 -12.24
C HIS A 84 15.30 3.77 -10.84
N LEU A 85 16.41 3.57 -10.12
CA LEU A 85 16.61 4.07 -8.77
C LEU A 85 16.59 5.60 -8.73
N VAL A 86 17.35 6.23 -9.64
CA VAL A 86 17.52 7.67 -9.73
C VAL A 86 17.20 8.12 -11.15
N THR A 87 16.10 8.84 -11.29
CA THR A 87 15.68 9.43 -12.56
C THR A 87 15.90 10.94 -12.51
N LYS A 88 16.43 11.49 -13.58
CA LYS A 88 16.56 12.95 -13.70
C LYS A 88 15.21 13.56 -13.99
N VAL A 89 14.86 14.64 -13.30
CA VAL A 89 13.60 15.37 -13.52
C VAL A 89 13.85 16.83 -13.85
N LYS A 90 13.04 17.35 -14.78
CA LYS A 90 13.06 18.76 -15.16
C LYS A 90 11.71 19.42 -14.83
N PRO A 91 11.72 20.72 -14.49
CA PRO A 91 10.50 21.48 -14.36
C PRO A 91 9.80 21.56 -15.71
N TRP A 92 8.47 21.52 -15.67
CA TRP A 92 7.66 21.77 -16.86
C TRP A 92 8.05 23.12 -17.48
N PRO A 93 8.33 23.19 -18.79
CA PRO A 93 9.01 24.32 -19.43
C PRO A 93 8.27 25.66 -19.25
N PHE A 94 6.96 25.64 -19.03
CA PHE A 94 6.13 26.84 -18.87
C PHE A 94 6.16 27.46 -17.46
N MET A 95 6.59 26.73 -16.42
CA MET A 95 6.52 27.21 -15.03
C MET A 95 7.86 27.64 -14.41
N SER A 96 8.99 27.35 -15.06
CA SER A 96 10.30 27.70 -14.49
C SER A 96 10.74 29.10 -14.91
N SER A 97 10.77 30.04 -13.97
CA SER A 97 11.40 31.36 -14.16
C SER A 97 12.93 31.30 -14.20
N LYS A 98 13.53 30.15 -13.86
CA LYS A 98 14.97 29.90 -13.92
C LYS A 98 15.26 28.72 -14.84
N GLN A 99 15.78 29.01 -16.02
CA GLN A 99 16.31 27.98 -16.91
C GLN A 99 17.48 27.28 -16.20
N GLY A 100 17.38 25.96 -16.03
CA GLY A 100 18.52 25.13 -15.61
C GLY A 100 18.44 24.47 -14.23
N GLU A 101 17.34 24.62 -13.48
CA GLU A 101 17.16 23.82 -12.25
C GLU A 101 16.84 22.35 -12.61
N GLU A 102 17.88 21.53 -12.68
CA GLU A 102 17.75 20.08 -12.78
C GLU A 102 17.63 19.49 -11.39
N SER A 103 16.68 18.56 -11.20
CA SER A 103 16.57 17.83 -9.95
C SER A 103 16.47 16.33 -10.21
N PHE A 104 16.32 15.57 -9.13
CA PHE A 104 16.33 14.11 -9.16
C PHE A 104 15.02 13.55 -8.60
N GLU A 105 14.65 12.36 -9.05
CA GLU A 105 13.60 11.53 -8.49
C GLU A 105 14.25 10.23 -8.04
N VAL A 106 14.12 9.90 -6.76
CA VAL A 106 14.57 8.64 -6.18
C VAL A 106 13.36 7.76 -5.92
N ASN A 107 13.37 6.56 -6.49
CA ASN A 107 12.29 5.60 -6.33
C ASN A 107 12.64 4.57 -5.25
N LEU A 108 12.12 4.76 -4.04
CA LEU A 108 12.33 3.86 -2.91
C LEU A 108 11.65 2.51 -3.12
N ALA A 109 10.64 2.42 -4.00
CA ALA A 109 10.04 1.14 -4.35
C ALA A 109 11.01 0.24 -5.12
N GLU A 110 11.90 0.81 -5.93
CA GLU A 110 12.95 0.02 -6.59
C GLU A 110 14.01 -0.46 -5.58
N VAL A 111 14.34 0.34 -4.56
CA VAL A 111 15.20 -0.12 -3.45
C VAL A 111 14.61 -1.36 -2.78
N GLN A 112 13.31 -1.33 -2.46
CA GLN A 112 12.63 -2.47 -1.84
C GLN A 112 12.61 -3.69 -2.78
N ARG A 113 12.41 -3.49 -4.09
CA ARG A 113 12.47 -4.59 -5.06
C ARG A 113 13.88 -5.19 -5.15
N MET A 114 14.92 -4.36 -5.18
CA MET A 114 16.32 -4.82 -5.14
C MET A 114 16.58 -5.66 -3.87
N TYR A 115 16.11 -5.18 -2.72
CA TYR A 115 16.22 -5.89 -1.45
C TYR A 115 15.50 -7.25 -1.48
N LEU A 116 14.27 -7.30 -2.01
CA LEU A 116 13.53 -8.56 -2.17
C LEU A 116 14.22 -9.55 -3.10
N VAL A 117 14.81 -9.09 -4.20
CA VAL A 117 15.58 -9.95 -5.11
C VAL A 117 16.81 -10.52 -4.38
N GLN A 118 17.53 -9.68 -3.64
CA GLN A 118 18.67 -10.13 -2.84
C GLN A 118 18.25 -11.18 -1.80
N LEU A 119 17.12 -10.98 -1.12
CA LEU A 119 16.57 -11.95 -0.17
C LEU A 119 16.22 -13.27 -0.86
N ARG A 120 15.57 -13.24 -2.03
CA ARG A 120 15.23 -14.44 -2.80
C ARG A 120 16.46 -15.25 -3.18
N ILE A 121 17.51 -14.58 -3.66
CA ILE A 121 18.78 -15.24 -4.02
C ILE A 121 19.44 -15.85 -2.79
N ARG A 122 19.46 -15.13 -1.67
CA ARG A 122 20.01 -15.65 -0.40
C ARG A 122 19.24 -16.88 0.09
N LEU A 123 17.91 -16.85 0.03
CA LEU A 123 17.06 -18.00 0.39
C LEU A 123 17.31 -19.20 -0.54
N ALA A 124 17.36 -18.97 -1.85
CA ALA A 124 17.66 -20.02 -2.83
C ALA A 124 19.01 -20.68 -2.55
N ARG A 125 20.04 -19.89 -2.21
CA ARG A 125 21.36 -20.40 -1.83
C ARG A 125 21.29 -21.26 -0.57
N HIS A 126 20.57 -20.83 0.46
CA HIS A 126 20.40 -21.62 1.68
C HIS A 126 19.66 -22.93 1.44
N ILE A 127 18.62 -22.92 0.59
CA ILE A 127 17.89 -24.13 0.20
C ILE A 127 18.81 -25.11 -0.54
N GLY A 128 19.61 -24.62 -1.49
CA GLY A 128 20.56 -25.46 -2.22
C GLY A 128 21.71 -25.99 -1.35
N GLN A 129 22.13 -25.25 -0.32
CA GLN A 129 23.08 -25.74 0.69
C GLN A 129 22.45 -26.80 1.59
N TRP A 130 21.20 -26.59 2.01
CA TRP A 130 20.45 -27.53 2.83
C TRP A 130 20.27 -28.88 2.15
N GLU A 131 19.94 -28.89 0.86
CA GLU A 131 19.84 -30.13 0.08
C GLU A 131 21.13 -30.97 0.13
N LYS A 132 22.29 -30.30 0.17
CA LYS A 132 23.59 -30.98 0.24
C LYS A 132 23.95 -31.48 1.64
N THR A 133 23.55 -30.76 2.69
CA THR A 133 23.96 -31.06 4.08
C THR A 133 22.94 -31.90 4.84
N GLY A 134 21.66 -31.92 4.44
CA GLY A 134 20.60 -32.69 5.11
C GLY A 134 20.18 -32.16 6.48
N GLU A 135 20.82 -31.13 7.01
CA GLU A 135 20.50 -30.56 8.33
C GLU A 135 19.46 -29.43 8.22
N LEU A 136 18.18 -29.79 8.42
CA LEU A 136 17.05 -28.83 8.39
C LEU A 136 16.99 -27.91 9.62
N HIS A 137 17.70 -28.22 10.71
CA HIS A 137 17.34 -27.74 12.05
C HIS A 137 17.85 -26.35 12.44
N ARG A 138 18.69 -25.70 11.63
CA ARG A 138 18.97 -24.27 11.84
C ARG A 138 18.02 -23.45 11.00
N LEU A 139 16.96 -22.98 11.64
CA LEU A 139 16.00 -21.97 11.16
C LEU A 139 16.68 -21.06 10.13
N ILE A 140 16.23 -21.07 8.88
CA ILE A 140 16.86 -20.33 7.78
C ILE A 140 17.13 -18.89 8.28
N PRO A 141 18.41 -18.53 8.53
CA PRO A 141 18.69 -17.20 9.05
C PRO A 141 18.21 -16.17 8.03
N GLY A 142 17.33 -15.28 8.47
CA GLY A 142 16.69 -14.27 7.61
C GLY A 142 15.32 -14.67 7.03
N SER A 143 14.70 -15.79 7.44
CA SER A 143 13.31 -16.09 7.06
C SER A 143 12.32 -15.03 7.57
N THR A 144 12.55 -14.51 8.78
CA THR A 144 11.79 -13.39 9.35
C THR A 144 11.93 -12.13 8.50
N ASP A 145 13.13 -11.86 8.01
CA ASP A 145 13.42 -10.67 7.20
C ASP A 145 12.78 -10.77 5.82
N ALA A 146 12.70 -11.99 5.27
CA ALA A 146 11.99 -12.26 4.02
C ALA A 146 10.48 -12.09 4.16
N VAL A 147 9.88 -12.61 5.24
CA VAL A 147 8.46 -12.42 5.53
C VAL A 147 8.15 -10.94 5.75
N GLN A 148 8.96 -10.24 6.54
CA GLN A 148 8.79 -8.81 6.77
C GLN A 148 8.96 -8.01 5.49
N GLY A 149 9.99 -8.28 4.68
CA GLY A 149 10.21 -7.58 3.42
C GLY A 149 9.07 -7.77 2.43
N LEU A 150 8.45 -8.96 2.41
CA LEU A 150 7.29 -9.25 1.58
C LEU A 150 6.04 -8.53 2.10
N GLN A 151 5.83 -8.51 3.41
CA GLN A 151 4.75 -7.75 4.04
C GLN A 151 4.88 -6.25 3.77
N ASP A 152 6.09 -5.70 3.90
CA ASP A 152 6.38 -4.29 3.61
C ASP A 152 6.05 -3.99 2.15
N TYR A 153 6.42 -4.86 1.21
CA TYR A 153 6.09 -4.71 -0.20
C TYR A 153 4.58 -4.74 -0.48
N ASP A 154 3.84 -5.65 0.16
CA ASP A 154 2.38 -5.69 0.03
C ASP A 154 1.74 -4.41 0.60
N ASP A 155 2.28 -3.88 1.70
CA ASP A 155 1.83 -2.62 2.27
C ASP A 155 2.18 -1.42 1.38
N MET A 156 3.31 -1.47 0.67
CA MET A 156 3.67 -0.46 -0.34
C MET A 156 2.68 -0.46 -1.51
N ASP A 157 2.31 -1.64 -2.02
CA ASP A 157 1.36 -1.76 -3.13
C ASP A 157 -0.04 -1.24 -2.73
N LYS A 158 -0.52 -1.60 -1.53
CA LYS A 158 -1.79 -1.08 -1.00
C LYS A 158 -1.78 0.45 -0.91
N ARG A 159 -0.69 1.05 -0.43
CA ARG A 159 -0.57 2.52 -0.31
C ARG A 159 -0.49 3.23 -1.65
N ASN A 160 0.18 2.61 -2.63
CA ASN A 160 0.26 3.12 -3.99
C ASN A 160 -1.13 3.19 -4.64
N GLN A 161 -2.03 2.25 -4.34
CA GLN A 161 -3.40 2.26 -4.85
C GLN A 161 -4.28 3.34 -4.19
N GLN A 162 -4.02 3.70 -2.93
CA GLN A 162 -4.83 4.66 -2.18
C GLN A 162 -4.46 6.13 -2.45
N SER A 163 -3.22 6.39 -2.85
CA SER A 163 -2.70 7.76 -2.99
C SER A 163 -2.56 8.13 -4.46
N SER A 164 -3.04 9.31 -4.86
CA SER A 164 -2.80 9.84 -6.22
C SER A 164 -1.32 10.18 -6.48
N SER A 165 -0.54 10.30 -5.42
CA SER A 165 0.92 10.43 -5.44
C SER A 165 1.54 9.23 -4.74
N ASP A 166 2.44 8.54 -5.44
CA ASP A 166 3.22 7.42 -4.89
C ASP A 166 4.10 7.94 -3.72
N PRO A 167 3.87 7.48 -2.47
CA PRO A 167 4.59 7.96 -1.29
C PRO A 167 6.03 7.43 -1.23
N PHE A 168 6.39 6.46 -2.08
CA PHE A 168 7.73 5.86 -2.14
C PHE A 168 8.61 6.52 -3.19
N ARG A 169 8.12 7.59 -3.83
CA ARG A 169 8.91 8.43 -4.72
C ARG A 169 9.28 9.71 -4.02
N MET A 170 10.58 9.91 -3.83
CA MET A 170 11.14 11.19 -3.39
C MET A 170 11.48 11.99 -4.64
N THR A 171 10.76 13.08 -4.89
CA THR A 171 10.92 13.86 -6.13
C THR A 171 11.35 15.28 -5.82
N GLY A 172 12.35 15.77 -6.54
CA GLY A 172 12.78 17.18 -6.49
C GLY A 172 11.70 18.19 -6.89
N GLY A 173 10.54 17.71 -7.39
CA GLY A 173 9.34 18.51 -7.55
C GLY A 173 8.82 19.10 -6.24
N LYS A 174 9.07 18.45 -5.09
CA LYS A 174 8.74 18.99 -3.75
C LYS A 174 9.95 19.73 -3.18
N LYS A 175 9.74 20.92 -2.61
CA LYS A 175 10.83 21.74 -2.05
C LYS A 175 11.65 21.02 -0.97
N LEU A 176 10.99 20.30 -0.07
CA LEU A 176 11.68 19.56 1.00
C LEU A 176 12.54 18.42 0.44
N ASP A 177 11.94 17.58 -0.40
CA ASP A 177 12.64 16.47 -1.07
C ASP A 177 13.83 16.98 -1.88
N ARG A 178 13.72 18.13 -2.54
CA ARG A 178 14.83 18.74 -3.28
C ARG A 178 16.03 19.04 -2.37
N ILE A 179 15.81 19.65 -1.22
CA ILE A 179 16.88 19.96 -0.26
C ILE A 179 17.54 18.67 0.22
N ILE A 180 16.74 17.64 0.51
CA ILE A 180 17.24 16.32 0.94
C ILE A 180 18.06 15.66 -0.18
N LEU A 181 17.53 15.67 -1.41
CA LEU A 181 18.19 15.08 -2.59
C LEU A 181 19.48 15.81 -2.93
N GLU A 182 19.49 17.14 -2.86
CA GLU A 182 20.67 17.96 -3.12
C GLU A 182 21.77 17.69 -2.08
N ALA A 183 21.41 17.56 -0.80
CA ALA A 183 22.33 17.20 0.26
C ALA A 183 22.85 15.74 0.14
N ALA A 184 22.00 14.80 -0.27
CA ALA A 184 22.33 13.36 -0.28
C ALA A 184 23.07 12.91 -1.54
N ILE A 185 22.71 13.42 -2.72
CA ILE A 185 23.28 12.99 -4.00
C ILE A 185 24.68 13.58 -4.19
N GLY A 186 24.95 14.78 -3.65
CA GLY A 186 26.25 15.44 -3.76
C GLY A 186 26.64 15.81 -5.19
N GLU A 187 27.69 16.62 -5.33
CA GLU A 187 28.11 17.15 -6.63
C GLU A 187 28.71 16.09 -7.58
N ALA A 188 29.40 15.10 -7.03
CA ALA A 188 30.09 14.07 -7.82
C ALA A 188 29.08 13.23 -8.63
N THR A 189 28.00 12.82 -7.96
CA THR A 189 26.93 12.04 -8.58
C THR A 189 26.19 12.86 -9.63
N GLN A 190 25.95 14.15 -9.39
CA GLN A 190 25.31 15.03 -10.37
C GLN A 190 26.06 15.07 -11.71
N ARG A 191 27.39 14.95 -11.70
CA ARG A 191 28.21 14.86 -12.93
C ARG A 191 27.95 13.57 -13.70
N GLN A 192 27.79 12.43 -13.01
CA GLN A 192 27.52 11.14 -13.63
C GLN A 192 26.16 11.09 -14.36
N PHE A 193 25.19 11.89 -13.90
CA PHE A 193 23.87 11.99 -14.52
C PHE A 193 23.76 13.11 -15.58
N ARG A 194 24.85 13.83 -15.89
CA ARG A 194 24.88 14.77 -17.03
C ARG A 194 24.70 13.98 -18.33
N GLY A 195 23.69 14.35 -19.12
CA GLY A 195 23.38 13.72 -20.41
C GLY A 195 22.26 12.67 -20.39
N ARG A 196 21.79 12.20 -19.23
CA ARG A 196 20.60 11.33 -19.19
C ARG A 196 19.32 12.12 -19.52
N HIS A 197 18.41 11.46 -20.22
CA HIS A 197 17.08 12.02 -20.51
C HIS A 197 16.36 12.33 -19.21
N ALA A 198 15.81 13.54 -19.10
CA ALA A 198 15.10 13.97 -17.92
C ALA A 198 13.60 13.85 -18.17
N ARG A 199 12.88 13.33 -17.18
CA ARG A 199 11.43 13.26 -17.20
C ARG A 199 10.83 14.61 -16.81
N ASP A 200 9.82 15.05 -17.55
CA ASP A 200 9.11 16.28 -17.22
C ASP A 200 8.16 16.04 -16.04
N VAL A 201 8.32 16.83 -14.98
CA VAL A 201 7.42 16.80 -13.82
C VAL A 201 6.41 17.93 -13.95
N ARG A 202 5.14 17.55 -14.06
CA ARG A 202 4.01 18.44 -14.40
C ARG A 202 3.78 19.57 -13.40
N LYS A 203 4.11 19.37 -12.12
CA LYS A 203 3.88 20.37 -11.07
C LYS A 203 5.07 20.41 -10.12
N TRP A 204 5.74 21.55 -10.08
CA TRP A 204 6.72 21.86 -9.05
C TRP A 204 5.99 22.53 -7.90
N ASP A 205 6.12 21.95 -6.72
CA ASP A 205 5.51 22.48 -5.51
C ASP A 205 6.50 23.39 -4.79
N SER A 206 6.16 24.68 -4.77
CA SER A 206 6.93 25.69 -4.04
C SER A 206 6.70 25.59 -2.53
N HIS A 207 5.61 24.95 -2.09
CA HIS A 207 5.30 24.81 -0.68
C HIS A 207 6.03 23.61 -0.07
N MET A 208 6.50 23.80 1.16
CA MET A 208 6.96 22.68 2.00
C MET A 208 5.74 21.91 2.49
N SER A 209 5.29 20.94 1.71
CA SER A 209 4.34 19.93 2.16
C SER A 209 5.09 18.78 2.81
N ALA A 210 4.61 18.33 3.98
CA ALA A 210 5.13 17.13 4.60
C ALA A 210 4.91 15.91 3.69
N VAL A 211 5.90 15.02 3.58
CA VAL A 211 5.85 13.80 2.75
C VAL A 211 4.70 12.89 3.18
N VAL A 212 4.40 12.89 4.48
CA VAL A 212 3.28 12.16 5.05
C VAL A 212 2.30 13.19 5.61
N PRO A 213 1.01 13.17 5.21
CA PRO A 213 0.03 14.04 5.81
C PRO A 213 0.05 13.82 7.33
N SER A 214 -0.06 14.92 8.07
CA SER A 214 -0.06 14.86 9.53
C SER A 214 -1.13 13.86 10.00
N ARG A 215 -0.79 13.04 11.02
CA ARG A 215 -1.66 11.97 11.52
C ARG A 215 -3.05 12.47 11.93
N THR A 216 -3.19 13.77 12.21
CA THR A 216 -4.44 14.46 12.53
C THR A 216 -5.36 14.62 11.33
N GLU A 217 -4.85 15.05 10.17
CA GLU A 217 -5.68 15.32 9.00
C GLU A 217 -6.35 14.04 8.44
N ASN A 218 -5.59 12.94 8.40
CA ASN A 218 -6.14 11.65 8.02
C ASN A 218 -7.18 11.13 9.01
N ARG A 219 -7.05 11.45 10.32
CA ARG A 219 -8.08 11.07 11.31
C ARG A 219 -9.39 11.79 11.03
N TYR A 220 -9.37 13.09 10.76
CA TYR A 220 -10.59 13.85 10.49
C TYR A 220 -11.29 13.35 9.22
N ARG A 221 -10.55 13.12 8.14
CA ARG A 221 -11.14 12.58 6.89
C ARG A 221 -11.76 11.20 7.09
N ASN A 222 -11.04 10.31 7.77
CA ASN A 222 -11.55 8.97 8.07
C ASN A 222 -12.76 9.02 9.02
N LEU A 223 -12.74 9.90 10.03
CA LEU A 223 -13.89 10.10 10.92
C LEU A 223 -15.09 10.68 10.17
N LEU A 224 -14.88 11.67 9.31
CA LEU A 224 -15.94 12.31 8.54
C LEU A 224 -16.57 11.33 7.53
N SER A 225 -15.75 10.52 6.86
CA SER A 225 -16.27 9.45 5.98
C SER A 225 -17.10 8.44 6.76
N ARG A 226 -16.65 8.01 7.94
CA ARG A 226 -17.40 7.09 8.81
C ARG A 226 -18.69 7.72 9.34
N LEU A 227 -18.66 9.00 9.70
CA LEU A 227 -19.84 9.74 10.13
C LEU A 227 -20.85 9.90 8.99
N LEU A 228 -20.41 10.24 7.79
CA LEU A 228 -21.27 10.34 6.62
C LEU A 228 -21.92 8.99 6.28
N VAL A 229 -21.14 7.91 6.25
CA VAL A 229 -21.68 6.55 6.01
C VAL A 229 -22.68 6.16 7.09
N SER A 230 -22.37 6.44 8.37
CA SER A 230 -23.29 6.19 9.49
C SER A 230 -24.57 7.02 9.38
N ALA A 231 -24.45 8.32 9.06
CA ALA A 231 -25.59 9.22 8.91
C ALA A 231 -26.50 8.80 7.75
N VAL A 232 -25.92 8.41 6.62
CA VAL A 232 -26.67 7.84 5.48
C VAL A 232 -27.38 6.56 5.91
N GLY A 233 -26.68 5.64 6.57
CA GLY A 233 -27.30 4.41 7.09
C GLY A 233 -28.45 4.67 8.07
N ALA A 234 -28.28 5.62 8.99
CA ALA A 234 -29.33 6.02 9.93
C ALA A 234 -30.52 6.66 9.22
N GLY A 235 -30.29 7.54 8.24
CA GLY A 235 -31.35 8.12 7.43
C GLY A 235 -32.15 7.07 6.66
N PHE A 236 -31.47 6.04 6.14
CA PHE A 236 -32.11 4.90 5.49
C PHE A 236 -32.94 4.01 6.44
N LEU A 237 -32.61 3.95 7.74
CA LEU A 237 -33.42 3.23 8.73
C LEU A 237 -34.62 4.05 9.21
N ILE A 238 -34.44 5.36 9.38
CA ILE A 238 -35.50 6.26 9.83
C ILE A 238 -36.53 6.48 8.71
N GLY A 239 -36.10 6.58 7.45
CA GLY A 239 -36.97 6.87 6.30
C GLY A 239 -38.22 5.98 6.22
N PRO A 240 -38.09 4.64 6.21
CA PRO A 240 -39.23 3.72 6.18
C PRO A 240 -40.16 3.87 7.39
N MET A 241 -39.61 4.12 8.59
CA MET A 241 -40.42 4.37 9.78
C MET A 241 -41.21 5.68 9.69
N SER A 242 -40.58 6.75 9.20
CA SER A 242 -41.24 8.03 8.99
C SER A 242 -42.30 7.98 7.90
N LEU A 243 -42.07 7.17 6.84
CA LEU A 243 -43.00 7.00 5.73
C LEU A 243 -44.24 6.19 6.16
N MET A 244 -44.07 5.20 7.04
CA MET A 244 -45.18 4.45 7.64
C MET A 244 -46.17 5.30 8.44
N ILE A 245 -45.73 6.42 9.01
CA ILE A 245 -46.61 7.32 9.77
C ILE A 245 -47.47 8.18 8.83
N LEU A 246 -47.05 8.35 7.56
CA LEU A 246 -47.63 9.36 6.67
C LEU A 246 -48.76 8.81 5.78
N GLU A 247 -48.72 7.55 5.37
CA GLU A 247 -49.82 6.94 4.59
C GLU A 247 -50.08 5.48 5.00
N THR A 248 -51.34 5.17 5.33
CA THR A 248 -51.83 3.83 5.72
C THR A 248 -52.02 2.86 4.54
N GLY A 249 -51.43 3.15 3.38
CA GLY A 249 -51.58 2.33 2.17
C GLY A 249 -50.57 1.18 2.10
N LEU A 250 -51.05 -0.08 2.11
CA LEU A 250 -50.21 -1.28 2.01
C LEU A 250 -49.33 -1.29 0.74
N TYR A 251 -49.86 -0.84 -0.39
CA TYR A 251 -49.12 -0.76 -1.65
C TYR A 251 -47.97 0.27 -1.60
N VAL A 252 -48.19 1.39 -0.90
CA VAL A 252 -47.19 2.46 -0.76
C VAL A 252 -46.03 1.99 0.11
N ALA A 253 -46.31 1.23 1.17
CA ALA A 253 -45.28 0.60 2.00
C ALA A 253 -44.42 -0.41 1.22
N LEU A 254 -45.04 -1.23 0.36
CA LEU A 254 -44.31 -2.24 -0.43
C LEU A 254 -43.42 -1.59 -1.50
N ILE A 255 -43.94 -0.58 -2.21
CA ILE A 255 -43.20 0.12 -3.26
C ILE A 255 -42.07 0.96 -2.65
N SER A 256 -42.32 1.69 -1.56
CA SER A 256 -41.28 2.50 -0.92
C SER A 256 -40.13 1.63 -0.39
N THR A 257 -40.42 0.50 0.26
CA THR A 257 -39.38 -0.39 0.79
C THR A 257 -38.54 -1.04 -0.29
N THR A 258 -39.13 -1.49 -1.40
CA THR A 258 -38.38 -2.05 -2.55
C THR A 258 -37.48 -1.01 -3.21
N VAL A 259 -37.94 0.23 -3.38
CA VAL A 259 -37.11 1.33 -3.90
C VAL A 259 -35.98 1.67 -2.92
N PHE A 260 -36.26 1.80 -1.62
CA PHE A 260 -35.24 2.10 -0.60
C PHE A 260 -34.18 1.00 -0.51
N VAL A 261 -34.55 -0.28 -0.47
CA VAL A 261 -33.59 -1.40 -0.49
C VAL A 261 -32.73 -1.37 -1.74
N THR A 262 -33.32 -1.08 -2.90
CA THR A 262 -32.60 -1.04 -4.17
C THR A 262 -31.56 0.09 -4.19
N ILE A 263 -31.95 1.30 -3.80
CA ILE A 263 -31.03 2.45 -3.73
C ILE A 263 -29.95 2.21 -2.68
N PHE A 264 -30.31 1.67 -1.50
CA PHE A 264 -29.36 1.34 -0.45
C PHE A 264 -28.34 0.31 -0.92
N GLY A 265 -28.80 -0.80 -1.52
CA GLY A 265 -27.93 -1.84 -2.05
C GLY A 265 -26.99 -1.31 -3.13
N ALA A 266 -27.49 -0.45 -4.02
CA ALA A 266 -26.68 0.22 -5.03
C ALA A 266 -25.62 1.15 -4.41
N LEU A 267 -25.99 1.94 -3.39
CA LEU A 267 -25.04 2.79 -2.67
C LEU A 267 -23.96 1.95 -1.97
N VAL A 268 -24.34 0.90 -1.23
CA VAL A 268 -23.38 0.02 -0.55
C VAL A 268 -22.45 -0.65 -1.56
N ALA A 269 -22.96 -1.11 -2.71
CA ALA A 269 -22.14 -1.68 -3.77
C ALA A 269 -21.13 -0.69 -4.37
N CYS A 270 -21.46 0.60 -4.39
CA CYS A 270 -20.53 1.65 -4.83
C CYS A 270 -19.49 2.04 -3.77
N PHE A 271 -19.78 1.84 -2.47
CA PHE A 271 -18.92 2.28 -1.37
C PHE A 271 -18.02 1.18 -0.78
N LEU A 272 -18.40 -0.10 -0.91
CA LEU A 272 -17.62 -1.21 -0.37
C LEU A 272 -16.85 -1.93 -1.49
N ASP A 273 -15.53 -1.93 -1.37
CA ASP A 273 -14.64 -2.65 -2.30
C ASP A 273 -14.76 -4.17 -2.16
N GLU A 274 -15.24 -4.67 -1.01
CA GLU A 274 -15.32 -6.10 -0.71
C GLU A 274 -16.76 -6.63 -0.87
N HIS A 275 -16.97 -7.45 -1.90
CA HIS A 275 -18.28 -7.96 -2.30
C HIS A 275 -19.01 -8.74 -1.19
N ILE A 276 -18.27 -9.45 -0.32
CA ILE A 276 -18.85 -10.24 0.78
C ILE A 276 -19.53 -9.32 1.81
N HIS A 277 -18.89 -8.20 2.11
CA HIS A 277 -19.44 -7.22 3.05
C HIS A 277 -20.68 -6.54 2.46
N VAL A 278 -20.69 -6.23 1.16
CA VAL A 278 -21.87 -5.68 0.47
C VAL A 278 -23.09 -6.60 0.62
N LEU A 279 -22.90 -7.90 0.35
CA LEU A 279 -23.98 -8.88 0.36
C LEU A 279 -24.54 -9.08 1.79
N SER A 280 -23.66 -9.20 2.79
CA SER A 280 -24.08 -9.36 4.18
C SER A 280 -24.82 -8.13 4.72
N THR A 281 -24.32 -6.92 4.46
CA THR A 281 -24.97 -5.67 4.92
C THR A 281 -26.31 -5.46 4.23
N THR A 282 -26.40 -5.71 2.93
CA THR A 282 -27.66 -5.55 2.17
C THR A 282 -28.70 -6.59 2.63
N ALA A 283 -28.30 -7.84 2.83
CA ALA A 283 -29.20 -8.89 3.33
C ALA A 283 -29.73 -8.59 4.73
N ALA A 284 -28.86 -8.14 5.64
CA ALA A 284 -29.27 -7.75 6.99
C ALA A 284 -30.28 -6.60 6.96
N TYR A 285 -30.04 -5.58 6.12
CA TYR A 285 -30.97 -4.45 5.97
C TYR A 285 -32.31 -4.85 5.36
N ALA A 286 -32.29 -5.68 4.30
CA ALA A 286 -33.51 -6.19 3.68
C ALA A 286 -34.36 -7.01 4.66
N ALA A 287 -33.74 -7.85 5.49
CA ALA A 287 -34.44 -8.62 6.51
C ALA A 287 -35.17 -7.71 7.51
N VAL A 288 -34.51 -6.66 8.01
CA VAL A 288 -35.12 -5.70 8.94
C VAL A 288 -36.35 -5.03 8.31
N LEU A 289 -36.24 -4.57 7.06
CA LEU A 289 -37.37 -3.92 6.37
C LEU A 289 -38.53 -4.87 6.10
N VAL A 290 -38.26 -6.11 5.70
CA VAL A 290 -39.31 -7.12 5.48
C VAL A 290 -40.06 -7.40 6.78
N VAL A 291 -39.37 -7.50 7.92
CA VAL A 291 -40.01 -7.68 9.23
C VAL A 291 -40.90 -6.48 9.57
N PHE A 292 -40.43 -5.25 9.37
CA PHE A 292 -41.25 -4.06 9.62
C PHE A 292 -42.51 -4.01 8.75
N VAL A 293 -42.40 -4.35 7.47
CA VAL A 293 -43.55 -4.43 6.55
C VAL A 293 -44.53 -5.52 6.98
N GLY A 294 -44.02 -6.66 7.45
CA GLY A 294 -44.85 -7.75 7.98
C GLY A 294 -45.67 -7.31 9.19
N LEU A 295 -45.02 -6.71 10.20
CA LEU A 295 -45.67 -6.28 11.44
C LEU A 295 -46.73 -5.20 11.22
N THR A 296 -46.49 -4.27 10.30
CA THR A 296 -47.48 -3.24 9.96
C THR A 296 -48.67 -3.77 9.17
N SER A 297 -48.45 -4.77 8.32
CA SER A 297 -49.55 -5.44 7.62
C SER A 297 -50.46 -6.20 8.59
N GLU A 298 -49.91 -6.82 9.63
CA GLU A 298 -50.69 -7.47 10.69
C GLU A 298 -51.46 -6.47 11.54
N ALA A 299 -50.82 -5.36 11.93
CA ALA A 299 -51.46 -4.30 12.72
C ALA A 299 -52.68 -3.69 12.01
N ASN A 300 -52.57 -3.44 10.70
CA ASN A 300 -53.68 -2.92 9.91
C ASN A 300 -54.85 -3.91 9.81
N ARG A 301 -54.57 -5.21 9.66
CA ARG A 301 -55.61 -6.25 9.62
C ARG A 301 -56.36 -6.42 10.94
N ALA A 302 -55.74 -6.07 12.08
CA ALA A 302 -56.38 -6.16 13.38
C ALA A 302 -57.35 -5.00 13.68
N GLN A 303 -57.36 -3.94 12.86
CA GLN A 303 -58.25 -2.79 13.01
C GLN A 303 -59.51 -2.86 12.14
N GLU A 304 -59.54 -3.76 11.16
CA GLU A 304 -60.72 -4.09 10.34
C GLU A 304 -61.59 -5.15 11.02
#